data_AF-A0A914CXL7-F1
#
_entry.id   AF-A0A914CXL7-F1
#
_cell.length_a   1.000
_cell.length_b   1.000
_cell.length_c   1.000
_cell.angle_alpha   90.00
_cell.angle_beta   90.00
_cell.angle_gamma   90.00
#
_symmetry.space_group_name_H-M   'P 1'
#
loop_
_entity.id
_entity.type
_entity.pdbx_description
1 polymer ?
#
loop_
_entity_poly.entity_id
_entity_poly.type
_entity_poly.pdbx_seq_one_letter_code
_entity_poly.pdbx_strand_id
1 'polypeptide(L)'
;MKSLKNLREAIIRAHNRGKGQREIADLLCISPGTVNKAIKWFEETGSYEDRPGRGPKKTARSQENVQRARKLAKKLGVGKDSARRILRMDLKRKPYKMLKRQKLTAADFISRDDILEEKACPKPHPNVESLKRALLKAWDEIDVETLAKIVDNFPKRLEKCVAANGGHFE
;
A
#
# COMPACT_ATOMS: atom_id res chain seq x y z
N MET A 1 -20.98 16.24 -4.65
CA MET A 1 -21.46 14.84 -4.71
C MET A 1 -22.35 14.58 -3.52
N LYS A 2 -23.69 14.54 -3.70
CA LYS A 2 -24.64 14.24 -2.62
C LYS A 2 -24.40 12.78 -2.17
N SER A 3 -24.06 12.55 -0.91
CA SER A 3 -23.73 11.21 -0.41
C SER A 3 -24.91 10.24 -0.59
N LEU A 4 -24.64 9.06 -1.15
CA LEU A 4 -25.63 7.99 -1.42
C LEU A 4 -26.46 7.59 -0.18
N LYS A 5 -25.91 7.75 1.03
CA LYS A 5 -26.62 7.57 2.31
C LYS A 5 -27.92 8.39 2.40
N ASN A 6 -27.98 9.56 1.77
CA ASN A 6 -29.15 10.44 1.84
C ASN A 6 -30.26 10.03 0.85
N LEU A 7 -29.94 9.27 -0.20
CA LEU A 7 -30.89 8.96 -1.28
C LEU A 7 -31.89 7.89 -0.85
N ARG A 8 -31.38 6.79 -0.28
CA ARG A 8 -32.19 5.68 0.21
C ARG A 8 -33.10 6.11 1.35
N GLU A 9 -32.57 6.91 2.27
CA GLU A 9 -33.33 7.49 3.37
C GLU A 9 -34.44 8.45 2.86
N ALA A 10 -34.17 9.26 1.84
CA ALA A 10 -35.17 10.13 1.22
C ALA A 10 -36.31 9.33 0.55
N ILE A 11 -35.96 8.24 -0.16
CA ILE A 11 -36.95 7.34 -0.79
C ILE A 11 -37.87 6.74 0.28
N ILE A 12 -37.29 6.20 1.36
CA ILE A 12 -38.07 5.54 2.42
C ILE A 12 -38.93 6.56 3.18
N ARG A 13 -38.40 7.77 3.48
CA ARG A 13 -39.20 8.84 4.09
C ARG A 13 -40.39 9.26 3.23
N ALA A 14 -40.21 9.33 1.90
CA ALA A 14 -41.29 9.65 0.99
C ALA A 14 -42.34 8.52 0.92
N HIS A 15 -41.88 7.26 0.94
CA HIS A 15 -42.75 6.10 0.97
C HIS A 15 -43.58 5.99 2.26
N ASN A 16 -42.96 6.21 3.43
CA ASN A 16 -43.66 6.21 4.72
C ASN A 16 -44.68 7.36 4.85
N ARG A 17 -44.55 8.41 4.03
CA ARG A 17 -45.55 9.50 3.89
C ARG A 17 -46.70 9.13 2.94
N GLY A 18 -46.75 7.91 2.42
CA GLY A 18 -47.81 7.41 1.54
C GLY A 18 -47.63 7.76 0.06
N LYS A 19 -46.48 8.30 -0.36
CA LYS A 19 -46.26 8.64 -1.77
C LYS A 19 -46.11 7.40 -2.65
N GLY A 20 -46.66 7.47 -3.86
CA GLY A 20 -46.55 6.40 -4.85
C GLY A 20 -45.13 6.28 -5.41
N GLN A 21 -44.72 5.06 -5.81
CA GLN A 21 -43.35 4.81 -6.28
C GLN A 21 -42.94 5.66 -7.50
N ARG A 22 -43.86 5.92 -8.44
CA ARG A 22 -43.62 6.80 -9.60
C ARG A 22 -43.45 8.26 -9.19
N GLU A 23 -44.30 8.74 -8.28
CA GLU A 23 -44.20 10.11 -7.75
C GLU A 23 -42.86 10.33 -7.03
N ILE A 24 -42.38 9.34 -6.27
CA ILE A 24 -41.07 9.40 -5.61
C ILE A 24 -39.93 9.43 -6.64
N ALA A 25 -40.04 8.63 -7.71
CA ALA A 25 -39.06 8.58 -8.79
C ALA A 25 -38.95 9.94 -9.50
N ASP A 26 -40.09 10.57 -9.81
CA ASP A 26 -40.15 11.88 -10.46
C ASP A 26 -39.60 12.98 -9.54
N LEU A 27 -40.03 12.99 -8.27
CA LEU A 27 -39.62 13.98 -7.26
C LEU A 27 -38.10 13.97 -7.00
N LEU A 28 -37.48 12.79 -6.99
CA LEU A 28 -36.05 12.64 -6.74
C LEU A 28 -35.22 12.55 -8.03
N CYS A 29 -35.86 12.56 -9.20
CA CYS A 29 -35.25 12.36 -10.51
C CYS A 29 -34.40 11.07 -10.59
N ILE A 30 -34.96 9.95 -10.12
CA ILE A 30 -34.30 8.63 -10.10
C ILE A 30 -35.16 7.64 -10.89
N SER A 31 -34.54 6.60 -11.45
CA SER A 31 -35.30 5.50 -12.06
C SER A 31 -36.29 4.84 -11.06
N PRO A 32 -37.53 4.54 -11.47
CA PRO A 32 -38.50 3.83 -10.63
C PRO A 32 -38.00 2.47 -10.10
N GLY A 33 -37.11 1.81 -10.86
CA GLY A 33 -36.49 0.55 -10.43
C GLY A 33 -35.60 0.69 -9.20
N THR A 34 -34.93 1.84 -9.03
CA THR A 34 -34.15 2.14 -7.82
C THR A 34 -35.07 2.33 -6.62
N VAL A 35 -36.19 3.03 -6.80
CA VAL A 35 -37.22 3.23 -5.77
C VAL A 35 -37.81 1.89 -5.31
N ASN A 36 -38.21 1.02 -6.25
CA ASN A 36 -38.75 -0.30 -5.96
C ASN A 36 -37.75 -1.18 -5.19
N LYS A 37 -36.50 -1.29 -5.66
CA LYS A 37 -35.44 -2.05 -4.96
C LYS A 37 -35.17 -1.49 -3.56
N ALA A 38 -35.27 -0.17 -3.38
CA ALA A 38 -35.10 0.46 -2.08
C ALA A 38 -36.24 0.13 -1.13
N ILE A 39 -37.49 0.30 -1.55
CA ILE A 39 -38.68 -0.01 -0.75
C ILE A 39 -38.68 -1.51 -0.37
N LYS A 40 -38.47 -2.40 -1.34
CA LYS A 40 -38.44 -3.85 -1.10
C LYS A 40 -37.40 -4.25 -0.04
N TRP A 41 -36.19 -3.71 -0.11
CA TRP A 41 -35.17 -4.00 0.92
C TRP A 41 -35.56 -3.44 2.30
N PHE A 42 -36.21 -2.28 2.35
CA PHE A 42 -36.69 -1.69 3.60
C PHE A 42 -37.81 -2.53 4.23
N GLU A 43 -38.77 -2.99 3.43
CA GLU A 43 -39.82 -3.93 3.88
C GLU A 43 -39.22 -5.25 4.39
N GLU A 44 -38.17 -5.76 3.74
CA GLU A 44 -37.50 -7.01 4.13
C GLU A 44 -36.64 -6.91 5.40
N THR A 45 -36.00 -5.76 5.66
CA THR A 45 -34.96 -5.64 6.70
C THR A 45 -35.13 -4.49 7.69
N GLY A 46 -36.08 -3.57 7.47
CA GLY A 46 -36.24 -2.35 8.25
C GLY A 46 -35.06 -1.37 8.16
N SER A 47 -34.09 -1.63 7.27
CA SER A 47 -32.83 -0.89 7.22
C SER A 47 -32.85 0.24 6.20
N TYR A 48 -32.36 1.40 6.63
CA TYR A 48 -32.12 2.58 5.79
C TYR A 48 -30.77 2.53 5.06
N GLU A 49 -29.91 1.55 5.37
CA GLU A 49 -28.59 1.39 4.76
C GLU A 49 -28.66 0.63 3.44
N ASP A 50 -27.70 0.90 2.55
CA ASP A 50 -27.59 0.20 1.27
C ASP A 50 -27.33 -1.30 1.45
N ARG A 51 -27.88 -2.10 0.53
CA ARG A 51 -27.70 -3.56 0.56
C ARG A 51 -26.20 -3.88 0.41
N PRO A 52 -25.60 -4.66 1.33
CA PRO A 52 -24.19 -4.99 1.24
C PRO A 52 -23.90 -5.74 -0.07
N GLY A 53 -22.88 -5.29 -0.79
CA GLY A 53 -22.48 -5.88 -2.05
C GLY A 53 -22.04 -7.35 -1.90
N ARG A 54 -22.34 -8.17 -2.92
CA ARG A 54 -22.01 -9.62 -2.97
C ARG A 54 -20.55 -9.94 -3.37
N GLY A 55 -19.71 -8.93 -3.59
CA GLY A 55 -18.34 -9.14 -4.05
C GLY A 55 -17.46 -9.85 -2.99
N PRO A 56 -16.42 -10.60 -3.41
CA PRO A 56 -15.50 -11.24 -2.48
C PRO A 56 -14.86 -10.19 -1.55
N LYS A 57 -15.02 -10.37 -0.25
CA LYS A 57 -14.35 -9.53 0.75
C LYS A 57 -12.84 -9.79 0.69
N LYS A 58 -12.04 -8.73 0.71
CA LYS A 58 -10.59 -8.85 0.79
C LYS A 58 -10.22 -9.46 2.15
N THR A 59 -9.39 -10.49 2.16
CA THR A 59 -8.86 -11.07 3.41
C THR A 59 -8.08 -10.01 4.17
N ALA A 60 -8.39 -9.83 5.45
CA ALA A 60 -7.70 -8.87 6.31
C ALA A 60 -6.21 -9.21 6.47
N ARG A 61 -5.37 -8.18 6.57
CA ARG A 61 -3.92 -8.34 6.80
C ARG A 61 -3.64 -8.59 8.29
N SER A 62 -4.16 -9.68 8.85
CA SER A 62 -3.80 -10.11 10.21
C SER A 62 -2.44 -10.80 10.22
N GLN A 63 -1.74 -10.73 11.34
CA GLN A 63 -0.47 -11.44 11.56
C GLN A 63 -0.62 -12.95 11.32
N GLU A 64 -1.77 -13.50 11.68
CA GLU A 64 -2.15 -14.89 11.46
C GLU A 64 -2.18 -15.28 9.96
N ASN A 65 -2.79 -14.44 9.11
CA ASN A 65 -2.87 -14.69 7.67
C ASN A 65 -1.49 -14.64 7.00
N VAL A 66 -0.61 -13.77 7.50
CA VAL A 66 0.79 -13.69 7.05
C VAL A 66 1.56 -14.97 7.42
N GLN A 67 1.38 -15.47 8.64
CA GLN A 67 2.03 -16.69 9.09
C GLN A 67 1.53 -17.93 8.32
N ARG A 68 0.23 -18.02 8.02
CA ARG A 68 -0.35 -19.11 7.21
C ARG A 68 0.28 -19.18 5.81
N ALA A 69 0.43 -18.04 5.13
CA ALA A 69 1.07 -17.98 3.81
C ALA A 69 2.56 -18.40 3.85
N ARG A 70 3.29 -18.00 4.91
CA ARG A 70 4.69 -18.42 5.11
C ARG A 70 4.81 -19.92 5.37
N LYS A 71 3.95 -20.48 6.22
CA LYS A 71 3.89 -21.92 6.49
C LYS A 71 3.58 -22.71 5.20
N LEU A 72 2.66 -22.23 4.37
CA LEU A 72 2.32 -22.86 3.09
C LEU A 72 3.51 -22.84 2.12
N ALA A 73 4.22 -21.71 2.00
CA ALA A 73 5.42 -21.63 1.16
C ALA A 73 6.52 -22.59 1.63
N LYS A 74 6.74 -22.70 2.96
CA LYS A 74 7.69 -23.67 3.54
C LYS A 74 7.26 -25.12 3.28
N LYS A 75 5.96 -25.43 3.43
CA LYS A 75 5.39 -26.77 3.19
C LYS A 75 5.50 -27.19 1.74
N LEU A 76 5.31 -26.27 0.81
CA LEU A 76 5.39 -26.54 -0.62
C LEU A 76 6.82 -26.50 -1.17
N GLY A 77 7.83 -26.20 -0.34
CA GLY A 77 9.22 -26.07 -0.77
C GLY A 77 9.46 -24.92 -1.76
N VAL A 78 8.50 -24.00 -1.89
CA VAL A 78 8.56 -22.95 -2.91
C VAL A 78 9.36 -21.78 -2.34
N GLY A 79 10.49 -21.50 -2.99
CA GLY A 79 11.29 -20.32 -2.71
C GLY A 79 10.44 -19.05 -2.73
N LYS A 80 10.76 -18.09 -1.85
CA LYS A 80 10.01 -16.84 -1.64
C LYS A 80 9.66 -16.12 -2.95
N ASP A 81 10.56 -16.15 -3.94
CA ASP A 81 10.39 -15.52 -5.25
C ASP A 81 9.49 -16.30 -6.19
N SER A 82 9.54 -17.62 -6.17
CA SER A 82 8.59 -18.46 -6.90
C SER A 82 7.18 -18.34 -6.32
N ALA A 83 7.04 -18.23 -4.99
CA ALA A 83 5.75 -17.97 -4.36
C ALA A 83 5.18 -16.60 -4.77
N ARG A 84 6.03 -15.57 -4.85
CA ARG A 84 5.63 -14.25 -5.39
C ARG A 84 5.24 -14.32 -6.86
N ARG A 85 5.96 -15.10 -7.68
CA ARG A 85 5.65 -15.29 -9.10
C ARG A 85 4.28 -15.95 -9.27
N ILE A 86 4.00 -17.04 -8.55
CA ILE A 86 2.71 -17.76 -8.59
C ILE A 86 1.57 -16.83 -8.13
N LEU A 87 1.77 -16.11 -7.03
CA LEU A 87 0.78 -15.14 -6.55
C LEU A 87 0.48 -14.07 -7.61
N ARG A 88 1.51 -13.54 -8.27
CA ARG A 88 1.39 -12.46 -9.26
C ARG A 88 0.80 -12.93 -10.59
N MET A 89 1.28 -14.05 -11.12
CA MET A 89 0.99 -14.54 -12.48
C MET A 89 -0.25 -15.43 -12.49
N ASP A 90 -0.29 -16.46 -11.64
CA ASP A 90 -1.30 -17.52 -11.73
C ASP A 90 -2.55 -17.16 -10.92
N LEU A 91 -2.35 -16.62 -9.72
CA LEU A 91 -3.44 -16.24 -8.82
C LEU A 91 -3.89 -14.77 -9.01
N LYS A 92 -3.25 -14.03 -9.92
CA LYS A 92 -3.49 -12.60 -10.24
C LYS A 92 -3.60 -11.69 -9.00
N ARG A 93 -2.91 -12.05 -7.92
CA ARG A 93 -2.87 -11.33 -6.65
C ARG A 93 -1.55 -10.58 -6.61
N LYS A 94 -1.57 -9.24 -6.61
CA LYS A 94 -0.32 -8.46 -6.47
C LYS A 94 0.27 -8.69 -5.07
N PRO A 95 1.44 -9.34 -4.93
CA PRO A 95 2.01 -9.67 -3.62
C PRO A 95 2.55 -8.43 -2.88
N TYR A 96 2.68 -7.30 -3.59
CA TYR A 96 3.13 -6.03 -3.05
C TYR A 96 2.01 -4.99 -3.14
N LYS A 97 1.61 -4.42 -2.01
CA LYS A 97 1.11 -3.05 -1.97
C LYS A 97 2.34 -2.13 -2.09
N MET A 98 2.32 -1.16 -3.00
CA MET A 98 3.25 -0.04 -2.93
C MET A 98 3.03 0.64 -1.58
N LEU A 99 4.06 0.62 -0.73
CA LEU A 99 4.13 1.48 0.44
C LEU A 99 4.84 2.74 -0.02
N LYS A 100 4.29 3.92 0.31
CA LYS A 100 5.07 5.15 0.26
C LYS A 100 6.24 4.96 1.21
N ARG A 101 7.43 4.76 0.66
CA ARG A 101 8.70 4.81 1.39
C ARG A 101 9.30 6.19 1.15
N GLN A 102 10.08 6.65 2.12
CA GLN A 102 10.86 7.88 2.16
C GLN A 102 11.28 8.37 0.77
N LYS A 103 11.04 9.65 0.47
CA LYS A 103 11.92 10.38 -0.46
C LYS A 103 13.26 10.44 0.27
N LEU A 104 14.29 9.78 -0.26
CA LEU A 104 15.64 9.97 0.25
C LEU A 104 15.90 11.48 0.29
N THR A 105 16.24 12.00 1.47
CA THR A 105 16.69 13.38 1.58
C THR A 105 18.13 13.44 1.07
N ALA A 106 18.59 14.59 0.59
CA ALA A 106 19.97 14.72 0.11
C ALA A 106 20.98 14.26 1.20
N ALA A 107 20.70 14.53 2.47
CA ALA A 107 21.51 14.10 3.61
C ALA A 107 21.58 12.56 3.82
N ASP A 108 20.62 11.79 3.31
CA ASP A 108 20.64 10.32 3.39
C ASP A 108 21.61 9.69 2.37
N PHE A 109 21.93 10.39 1.28
CA PHE A 109 22.93 9.99 0.29
C PHE A 109 24.37 10.34 0.71
N ILE A 110 24.53 11.32 1.61
CA ILE A 110 25.81 12.00 1.89
C ILE A 110 26.91 11.11 2.46
N SER A 111 26.64 9.91 2.98
CA SER A 111 27.69 9.24 3.77
C SER A 111 28.54 8.20 3.06
N ARG A 112 28.07 7.54 1.99
CA ARG A 112 28.85 6.45 1.37
C ARG A 112 28.80 6.48 -0.15
N ASP A 113 27.60 6.57 -0.70
CA ASP A 113 27.43 6.62 -2.15
C ASP A 113 27.95 7.96 -2.70
N ASP A 114 27.72 9.08 -1.99
CA ASP A 114 28.30 10.39 -2.34
C ASP A 114 29.83 10.44 -2.19
N ILE A 115 30.41 9.80 -1.16
CA ILE A 115 31.88 9.72 -0.98
C ILE A 115 32.52 8.90 -2.10
N LEU A 116 31.89 7.78 -2.47
CA LEU A 116 32.37 6.93 -3.56
C LEU A 116 32.18 7.61 -4.91
N GLU A 117 31.08 8.33 -5.11
CA GLU A 117 30.82 9.08 -6.34
C GLU A 117 31.80 10.25 -6.49
N GLU A 118 32.06 11.01 -5.42
CA GLU A 118 33.05 12.10 -5.41
C GLU A 118 34.47 11.60 -5.70
N LYS A 119 34.89 10.50 -5.05
CA LYS A 119 36.23 9.95 -5.23
C LYS A 119 36.41 9.17 -6.53
N ALA A 120 35.41 8.39 -6.95
CA ALA A 120 35.54 7.50 -8.10
C ALA A 120 35.10 8.14 -9.41
N CYS A 121 34.18 9.11 -9.42
CA CYS A 121 33.64 9.73 -10.63
C CYS A 121 34.07 11.19 -10.93
N PRO A 122 35.24 11.72 -10.50
CA PRO A 122 35.64 13.09 -10.82
C PRO A 122 35.97 13.28 -12.32
N LYS A 123 36.22 12.18 -13.05
CA LYS A 123 36.45 12.18 -14.50
C LYS A 123 35.64 11.06 -15.18
N PRO A 124 35.26 11.22 -16.46
CA PRO A 124 34.59 10.17 -17.21
C PRO A 124 35.47 8.93 -17.36
N HIS A 125 34.86 7.75 -17.21
CA HIS A 125 35.56 6.46 -17.38
C HIS A 125 35.34 5.91 -18.79
N PRO A 126 36.39 5.41 -19.47
CA PRO A 126 36.29 4.91 -20.83
C PRO A 126 35.56 3.56 -20.94
N ASN A 127 35.50 2.78 -19.85
CA ASN A 127 34.82 1.49 -19.80
C ASN A 127 34.46 1.10 -18.35
N VAL A 128 33.61 0.07 -18.22
CA VAL A 128 33.11 -0.42 -16.93
C VAL A 128 34.23 -0.95 -16.02
N GLU A 129 35.28 -1.54 -16.59
CA GLU A 129 36.41 -2.05 -15.81
C GLU A 129 37.24 -0.92 -15.17
N SER A 130 37.39 0.20 -15.88
CA SER A 130 37.99 1.43 -15.33
C SER A 130 37.18 1.96 -14.15
N LEU A 131 35.85 2.00 -14.28
CA LEU A 131 34.95 2.44 -13.21
C LEU A 131 35.03 1.51 -11.98
N LYS A 132 35.02 0.19 -12.19
CA LYS A 132 35.16 -0.79 -11.09
C LYS A 132 36.46 -0.59 -10.31
N ARG A 133 37.59 -0.39 -11.01
CA ARG A 133 38.89 -0.14 -10.36
C ARG A 133 38.89 1.17 -9.58
N ALA A 134 38.29 2.23 -10.14
CA ALA A 134 38.17 3.51 -9.47
C ALA A 134 37.32 3.42 -8.19
N LEU A 135 36.21 2.68 -8.24
CA LEU A 135 35.35 2.44 -7.07
C LEU A 135 36.06 1.61 -5.99
N LEU A 136 36.80 0.57 -6.37
CA LEU A 136 37.58 -0.23 -5.42
C LEU A 136 38.68 0.59 -4.76
N LYS A 137 39.40 1.41 -5.54
CA LYS A 137 40.42 2.33 -5.01
C LYS A 137 39.80 3.36 -4.06
N ALA A 138 38.68 3.97 -4.46
CA ALA A 138 37.97 4.94 -3.63
C ALA A 138 37.49 4.32 -2.32
N TRP A 139 37.06 3.05 -2.35
CA TRP A 139 36.65 2.26 -1.18
C TRP A 139 37.82 2.03 -0.22
N ASP A 140 38.99 1.64 -0.74
CA ASP A 140 40.19 1.40 0.08
C ASP A 140 40.75 2.70 0.70
N GLU A 141 40.47 3.85 0.08
CA GLU A 141 40.83 5.17 0.59
C GLU A 141 39.80 5.76 1.58
N ILE A 142 38.69 5.07 1.87
CA ILE A 142 37.75 5.52 2.91
C ILE A 142 38.38 5.26 4.26
N ASP A 143 38.56 6.33 5.04
CA ASP A 143 39.11 6.24 6.38
C ASP A 143 38.19 5.43 7.32
N VAL A 144 38.82 4.63 8.18
CA VAL A 144 38.16 3.75 9.14
C VAL A 144 37.32 4.56 10.14
N GLU A 145 37.75 5.78 10.50
CA GLU A 145 36.97 6.66 11.37
C GLU A 145 35.67 7.12 10.69
N THR A 146 35.70 7.32 9.37
CA THR A 146 34.51 7.64 8.58
C THR A 146 33.56 6.45 8.51
N LEU A 147 34.08 5.23 8.31
CA LEU A 147 33.30 4.00 8.36
C LEU A 147 32.66 3.78 9.74
N ALA A 148 33.41 4.03 10.83
CA ALA A 148 32.92 3.93 12.19
C ALA A 148 31.75 4.90 12.44
N LYS A 149 31.86 6.16 12.03
CA LYS A 149 30.77 7.15 12.14
C LYS A 149 29.50 6.73 11.40
N ILE A 150 29.64 6.09 10.23
CA ILE A 150 28.50 5.57 9.46
C ILE A 150 27.83 4.40 10.18
N VAL A 151 28.63 3.47 10.70
CA VAL A 151 28.14 2.31 11.46
C VAL A 151 27.48 2.75 12.77
N ASP A 152 28.06 3.72 13.48
CA ASP A 152 27.55 4.23 14.75
C ASP A 152 26.23 5.01 14.60
N ASN A 153 25.94 5.52 13.40
CA ASN A 153 24.66 6.16 13.12
C ASN A 153 23.53 5.14 12.91
N PHE A 154 23.85 3.88 12.58
CA PHE A 154 22.86 2.85 12.30
C PHE A 154 22.00 2.48 13.53
N PRO A 155 22.56 2.23 14.74
CA PRO A 155 21.76 1.99 15.95
C PRO A 155 20.78 3.12 16.25
N LYS A 156 21.21 4.39 16.15
CA LYS A 156 20.35 5.56 16.41
C LYS A 156 19.14 5.60 15.47
N ARG A 157 19.34 5.26 14.19
CA ARG A 157 18.25 5.16 13.21
C ARG A 157 17.33 3.97 13.51
N LEU A 158 17.89 2.85 13.96
CA LEU A 158 17.11 1.68 14.33
C LEU A 158 16.22 1.97 15.54
N GLU A 159 16.74 2.67 16.55
CA GLU A 159 15.97 3.09 17.72
C GLU A 159 14.81 4.00 17.34
N LYS A 160 15.05 5.01 16.50
CA LYS A 160 13.98 5.88 15.99
C LYS A 160 12.93 5.11 15.18
N CYS A 161 13.34 4.07 14.44
CA CYS A 161 12.44 3.17 13.72
C CYS A 161 11.54 2.36 14.64
N VAL A 162 12.13 1.83 15.72
CA VAL A 162 11.41 1.08 16.75
C VAL A 162 10.43 2.01 17.46
N ALA A 163 10.86 3.22 17.84
CA ALA A 163 10.00 4.23 18.48
C ALA A 163 8.81 4.63 17.59
N ALA A 164 9.03 4.73 16.28
CA ALA A 164 7.97 5.03 15.33
C ALA A 164 7.08 3.81 14.98
N ASN A 165 7.33 2.62 15.54
CA ASN A 165 6.69 1.36 15.12
C ASN A 165 6.79 1.11 13.60
N GLY A 166 7.92 1.46 13.01
CA GLY A 166 8.13 1.43 11.56
C GLY A 166 7.36 2.51 10.79
N GLY A 167 6.82 3.51 11.49
CA GLY A 167 6.30 4.76 10.97
C GLY A 167 7.40 5.73 10.52
N HIS A 168 7.04 6.98 10.28
CA HIS A 168 7.99 8.00 9.83
C HIS A 168 8.72 8.63 11.02
N PHE A 169 10.03 8.80 10.90
CA PHE A 169 10.90 9.46 11.89
C PHE A 169 12.04 10.15 11.14
N GLU A 170 12.39 11.38 11.55
CA GLU A 170 13.59 12.13 11.12
C GLU A 170 14.79 11.73 11.98
#